data_AF-A0AAD5PFT6-F1
#
_entry.id   AF-A0AAD5PFT6-F1
#
_cell.length_a   1.000
_cell.length_b   1.000
_cell.length_c   1.000
_cell.angle_alpha   90.00
_cell.angle_beta   90.00
_cell.angle_gamma   90.00
#
_symmetry.space_group_name_H-M   'P 1'
#
loop_
_entity.id
_entity.type
_entity.pdbx_description
1 polymer ?
#
loop_
_entity_poly.entity_id
_entity_poly.type
_entity_poly.pdbx_seq_one_letter_code
_entity_poly.pdbx_strand_id
1 'polypeptide(L)' 'DNDDEVWCFYREPAHGKMIQCDNDDCLIQWYHFSCVGLKKAPKGDWYCEECQN' A
#
# COMPACT_ATOMS: atom_id res chain seq x y z
N ASP A 1 11.16 8.07 -16.44
CA ASP A 1 9.76 7.71 -16.69
C ASP A 1 9.63 6.27 -16.26
N ASN A 2 9.30 6.04 -14.99
CA ASN A 2 9.26 4.69 -14.39
C ASN A 2 7.87 4.49 -13.80
N ASP A 3 6.87 4.58 -14.68
CA ASP A 3 5.45 4.38 -14.34
C ASP A 3 5.11 2.87 -14.23
N ASP A 4 6.06 1.98 -14.52
CA ASP A 4 5.91 0.53 -14.52
C ASP A 4 6.13 -0.14 -13.15
N GLU A 5 6.42 0.63 -12.09
CA GLU A 5 6.55 0.08 -10.75
C GLU A 5 5.17 -0.33 -10.22
N VAL A 6 4.94 -1.65 -10.20
CA VAL A 6 3.69 -2.28 -9.79
C VAL A 6 3.66 -2.48 -8.27
N TRP A 7 2.59 -1.99 -7.65
CA TRP A 7 2.36 -2.01 -6.21
C TRP A 7 1.00 -2.65 -5.89
N CYS A 8 0.68 -2.75 -4.60
CA CYS A 8 -0.52 -3.41 -4.08
C CYS A 8 -0.58 -4.92 -4.43
N PHE A 9 -1.51 -5.63 -3.80
CA PHE A 9 -1.80 -7.04 -4.08
C PHE A 9 -2.11 -7.34 -5.55
N TYR A 10 -2.64 -6.35 -6.28
CA TYR A 10 -3.03 -6.49 -7.68
C TYR A 10 -1.89 -6.25 -8.68
N ARG A 11 -0.69 -5.87 -8.21
CA ARG A 11 0.45 -5.51 -9.06
C ARG A 11 0.07 -4.48 -10.12
N GLU A 12 -0.53 -3.40 -9.67
CA GLU A 12 -0.94 -2.27 -10.52
C GLU A 12 0.02 -1.10 -10.33
N PRO A 13 0.26 -0.28 -11.38
CA PRO A 13 1.16 0.86 -11.29
C PRO A 13 0.73 1.84 -10.20
N ALA A 14 1.69 2.62 -9.69
CA ALA A 14 1.43 3.65 -8.69
C ALA A 14 0.43 4.70 -9.23
N HIS A 15 -0.75 4.78 -8.64
CA HIS A 15 -1.75 5.76 -9.06
C HIS A 15 -2.62 6.27 -7.91
N GLY A 16 -2.98 7.55 -7.96
CA GLY A 16 -3.83 8.16 -6.93
C GLY A 16 -3.18 8.19 -5.54
N LYS A 17 -3.96 7.89 -4.50
CA LYS A 17 -3.49 7.91 -3.10
C LYS A 17 -2.97 6.54 -2.70
N MET A 18 -1.75 6.51 -2.15
CA MET A 18 -1.09 5.31 -1.68
C MET A 18 -0.70 5.45 -0.21
N ILE A 19 -0.63 4.31 0.49
CA ILE A 19 -0.17 4.19 1.86
C ILE A 19 0.98 3.19 1.93
N GLN A 20 1.96 3.47 2.76
CA GLN A 20 3.05 2.56 3.06
C GLN A 20 2.68 1.71 4.28
N CYS A 21 2.99 0.41 4.23
CA CYS A 21 2.93 -0.47 5.38
C CYS A 21 4.10 -0.14 6.32
N ASP A 22 3.82 0.10 7.60
CA ASP A 22 4.80 0.40 8.65
C ASP A 22 5.58 -0.84 9.14
N ASN A 23 5.37 -2.01 8.53
CA ASN A 23 6.21 -3.18 8.78
C ASN A 23 7.42 -3.15 7.84
N ASP A 24 8.62 -3.01 8.40
CA ASP A 24 9.90 -3.03 7.66
C ASP A 24 10.11 -4.32 6.85
N ASP A 25 9.56 -5.45 7.31
CA ASP A 25 9.63 -6.74 6.62
C ASP A 25 8.50 -6.93 5.57
N CYS A 26 7.69 -5.91 5.31
CA CYS A 26 6.62 -5.99 4.32
C CYS A 26 7.20 -6.11 2.90
N LEU A 27 6.85 -7.20 2.20
CA LEU A 27 7.35 -7.46 0.85
C LEU A 27 6.86 -6.47 -0.22
N ILE A 28 5.66 -5.90 -0.04
CA ILE A 28 5.02 -5.03 -1.03
C ILE A 28 5.26 -3.55 -0.69
N GLN A 29 5.34 -3.22 0.60
CA GLN A 29 5.52 -1.88 1.17
C GLN A 29 4.42 -0.86 0.83
N TRP A 30 3.92 -0.78 -0.40
CA TRP A 30 2.99 0.25 -0.86
C TRP A 30 1.67 -0.31 -1.39
N TYR A 31 0.59 0.35 -1.00
CA TYR A 31 -0.77 -0.05 -1.35
C TYR A 31 -1.62 1.15 -1.74
N HIS A 32 -2.48 0.99 -2.73
CA HIS A 32 -3.46 2.02 -3.06
C HIS A 32 -4.55 2.06 -1.99
N PHE A 33 -5.01 3.26 -1.66
CA PHE A 33 -6.10 3.47 -0.70
C PHE A 33 -7.34 2.63 -1.08
N SER A 34 -7.69 2.59 -2.36
CA SER A 34 -8.80 1.80 -2.88
C SER A 34 -8.60 0.29 -2.69
N CYS A 35 -7.37 -0.21 -2.87
CA CYS A 35 -7.05 -1.62 -2.65
C CYS A 35 -7.33 -2.06 -1.21
N VAL A 36 -6.98 -1.20 -0.24
CA VAL A 36 -7.05 -1.51 1.19
C VAL A 36 -8.27 -0.87 1.87
N GLY A 37 -9.25 -0.41 1.08
CA GLY A 37 -10.49 0.18 1.59
C GLY A 37 -10.32 1.50 2.37
N LEU A 38 -9.17 2.16 2.27
CA LEU A 38 -8.90 3.44 2.92
C LEU A 38 -9.52 4.58 2.12
N LYS A 39 -10.24 5.47 2.81
CA LYS A 39 -10.73 6.73 2.22
C LYS A 39 -9.85 7.93 2.61
N LYS A 40 -9.14 7.81 3.72
CA LYS A 40 -8.24 8.81 4.30
C LYS A 40 -7.05 8.11 4.94
N ALA A 41 -5.93 8.80 5.01
CA ALA A 41 -4.77 8.31 5.74
C ALA A 41 -5.18 8.07 7.21
N PRO A 42 -4.89 6.89 7.79
CA PRO A 42 -5.04 6.66 9.21
C PRO A 42 -4.12 7.60 9.99
N LYS A 43 -4.43 7.82 11.27
CA LYS A 43 -3.55 8.55 12.17
C LYS A 43 -2.72 7.53 12.94
N GLY A 44 -1.42 7.47 12.66
CA GLY A 44 -0.49 6.50 13.23
C GLY A 44 -0.17 5.38 12.25
N ASP A 45 0.45 4.33 12.78
CA ASP A 45 0.99 3.23 11.99
C ASP A 45 -0.13 2.46 11.28
N TRP A 46 0.14 2.08 10.03
CA TRP A 46 -0.76 1.26 9.23
C TRP A 46 -0.04 0.02 8.74
N TYR A 47 -0.70 -1.12 8.93
CA TYR A 47 -0.22 -2.41 8.49
C TYR A 47 -1.16 -2.97 7.43
N CYS A 48 -0.61 -3.56 6.37
CA CYS A 48 -1.39 -4.26 5.36
C CYS A 48 -1.93 -5.59 5.90
N GLU A 49 -2.91 -6.18 5.21
CA GLU A 49 -3.56 -7.44 5.64
C GLU A 49 -2.56 -8.58 5.88
N GLU A 50 -1.49 -8.67 5.06
CA GLU A 50 -0.43 -9.68 5.20
C GLU A 50 0.49 -9.45 6.40
N CYS A 51 0.56 -8.22 6.93
CA CYS A 51 1.34 -7.91 8.12
C CYS A 51 0.48 -7.85 9.39
N GLN A 52 -0.85 -7.87 9.25
CA GLN A 52 -1.80 -7.93 10.36
C GLN A 52 -2.14 -9.38 10.77
N ASN A 53 -2.00 -10.33 9.84
CA ASN A 53 -2.18 -11.78 10.08
C ASN A 53 -0.85 -12.48 10.31
#